data_AF-A0A920QSS3-F1
#
_entry.id   AF-A0A920QSS3-F1
#
_cell.length_a   1.000
_cell.length_b   1.000
_cell.length_c   1.000
_cell.angle_alpha   90.00
_cell.angle_beta   90.00
_cell.angle_gamma   90.00
#
_symmetry.space_group_name_H-M   'P 1'
#
loop_
_entity.id
_entity.type
_entity.pdbx_description
1 polymer ?
#
loop_
_entity_poly.entity_id
_entity_poly.type
_entity_poly.pdbx_seq_one_letter_code
_entity_poly.pdbx_strand_id
1 'polypeptide(L)'
;MLDFYHRKFNLLVCSTIIESGIDIPTANTIIINQADRLGLAQLHQLRGRVGRSHHQAYAYLIAPPARVLTADAAKRLEAIEALEELGSGFTLATHDLEIRGAGELLGEEQSGQIQAIGFALYNDLLARAVASLRENREPKLEYPLEHGSEIEIGLPALIPESYMPDVHMRLVHYKRIAGATSEEALRELQVEFINRFGLLPTTTRTLFDLTRLKLIAQSLGVKKIRAQNTGGVLEFGEHSAVDPVLLVNLVEDEPESFRLDGPFKLHFKWSLDSDEQRPASVNELLTRLGAMNGDSAAA
;
A
#
# COMPACT_ATOMS: atom_id res chain seq x y z
N MET A 1 34.07 -21.69 27.51
CA MET A 1 33.40 -20.39 27.25
C MET A 1 33.84 -19.30 28.23
N LEU A 2 33.72 -19.50 29.55
CA LEU A 2 34.23 -18.54 30.55
C LEU A 2 35.72 -18.19 30.34
N ASP A 3 36.54 -19.20 30.00
CA ASP A 3 37.97 -18.98 29.72
C ASP A 3 38.24 -18.13 28.47
N PHE A 4 37.37 -18.18 27.47
CA PHE A 4 37.46 -17.33 26.28
C PHE A 4 37.05 -15.89 26.63
N TYR A 5 36.01 -15.72 27.46
CA TYR A 5 35.62 -14.42 28.02
C TYR A 5 36.74 -13.79 28.87
N HIS A 6 37.42 -14.59 29.69
CA HIS A 6 38.59 -14.17 30.46
C HIS A 6 39.89 -14.07 29.63
N ARG A 7 39.80 -14.13 28.29
CA ARG A 7 40.94 -13.98 27.36
C ARG A 7 42.07 -14.99 27.56
N LYS A 8 41.80 -16.17 28.12
CA LYS A 8 42.78 -17.26 28.19
C LYS A 8 43.05 -17.87 26.81
N PHE A 9 42.15 -17.65 25.86
CA PHE A 9 42.23 -18.11 24.48
C PHE A 9 41.81 -16.99 23.53
N ASN A 10 42.41 -16.93 22.34
CA ASN A 10 42.13 -15.91 21.32
C ASN A 10 41.27 -16.42 20.16
N LEU A 11 41.17 -17.75 19.98
CA LEU A 11 40.39 -18.38 18.92
C LEU A 11 39.42 -19.39 19.51
N LEU A 12 38.15 -19.31 19.09
CA LEU A 12 37.09 -20.22 19.47
C LEU A 12 36.54 -20.88 18.21
N VAL A 13 36.73 -22.20 18.09
CA VAL A 13 36.07 -23.01 17.05
C VAL A 13 34.76 -23.51 17.63
N CYS A 14 33.66 -23.19 16.96
CA CYS A 14 32.31 -23.50 17.43
C CYS A 14 31.38 -23.86 16.28
N SER A 15 30.31 -24.58 16.59
CA SER A 15 29.15 -24.72 15.69
C SER A 15 28.24 -23.49 15.79
N THR A 16 27.15 -23.49 15.03
CA THR A 16 26.12 -22.43 15.04
C THR A 16 25.47 -22.19 16.41
N ILE A 17 25.72 -23.06 17.41
CA ILE A 17 25.19 -22.98 18.79
C ILE A 17 25.62 -21.70 19.54
N ILE A 18 26.57 -20.90 19.02
CA ILE A 18 26.81 -19.53 19.53
C ILE A 18 25.59 -18.59 19.33
N GLU A 19 24.59 -19.00 18.56
CA GLU A 19 23.27 -18.34 18.47
C GLU A 19 22.62 -18.12 19.85
N SER A 20 22.91 -18.96 20.84
CA SER A 20 22.37 -18.86 22.21
C SER A 20 23.19 -17.93 23.11
N GLY A 21 23.06 -16.62 22.90
CA GLY A 21 23.21 -15.64 23.98
C GLY A 21 24.62 -15.29 24.47
N ILE A 22 25.69 -15.68 23.76
CA ILE A 22 27.05 -15.30 24.17
C ILE A 22 27.47 -14.03 23.44
N ASP A 23 27.51 -12.94 24.20
CA ASP A 23 28.04 -11.64 23.78
C ASP A 23 29.45 -11.48 24.35
N ILE A 24 30.45 -11.46 23.46
CA ILE A 24 31.85 -11.22 23.83
C ILE A 24 32.27 -9.92 23.15
N PRO A 25 32.22 -8.77 23.86
CA PRO A 25 32.50 -7.46 23.29
C PRO A 25 33.89 -7.33 22.67
N THR A 26 34.83 -8.20 23.07
CA THR A 26 36.21 -8.23 22.58
C THR A 26 36.39 -9.02 21.28
N ALA A 27 35.39 -9.80 20.86
CA ALA A 27 35.44 -10.54 19.61
C ALA A 27 35.00 -9.61 18.47
N ASN A 28 35.95 -9.19 17.64
CA ASN A 28 35.72 -8.29 16.51
C ASN A 28 35.76 -8.99 15.14
N THR A 29 36.17 -10.26 15.09
CA THR A 29 36.25 -11.00 13.82
C THR A 29 35.50 -12.32 13.93
N ILE A 30 34.61 -12.59 12.97
CA ILE A 30 33.95 -13.88 12.79
C ILE A 30 34.30 -14.46 11.42
N ILE A 31 34.58 -15.76 11.39
CA ILE A 31 34.83 -16.52 10.17
C ILE A 31 33.75 -17.60 10.08
N ILE A 32 32.91 -17.51 9.06
CA ILE A 32 31.79 -18.43 8.83
C ILE A 32 32.19 -19.36 7.69
N ASN A 33 32.48 -20.61 8.04
CA ASN A 33 32.77 -21.64 7.05
C ASN A 33 31.48 -22.21 6.45
N GLN A 34 31.50 -22.53 5.14
CA GLN A 34 30.34 -23.02 4.39
C GLN A 34 29.11 -22.10 4.50
N ALA A 35 29.32 -20.80 4.30
CA ALA A 35 28.27 -19.79 4.40
C ALA A 35 27.09 -20.05 3.42
N ASP A 36 27.34 -20.74 2.31
CA ASP A 36 26.34 -21.16 1.32
C ASP A 36 25.22 -22.06 1.91
N ARG A 37 25.55 -22.80 2.97
CA ARG A 37 24.63 -23.73 3.64
C ARG A 37 23.77 -23.08 4.72
N LEU A 38 24.03 -21.84 5.09
CA LEU A 38 23.34 -21.13 6.16
C LEU A 38 22.25 -20.21 5.61
N GLY A 39 21.10 -20.17 6.28
CA GLY A 39 20.02 -19.24 5.92
C GLY A 39 20.45 -17.78 6.08
N LEU A 40 19.82 -16.87 5.32
CA LEU A 40 20.18 -15.44 5.35
C LEU A 40 19.99 -14.84 6.77
N ALA A 41 18.90 -15.20 7.44
CA ALA A 41 18.66 -14.85 8.84
C ALA A 41 19.78 -15.32 9.78
N GLN A 42 20.28 -16.54 9.60
CA GLN A 42 21.36 -17.10 10.42
C GLN A 42 22.68 -16.36 10.16
N LEU A 43 23.00 -16.07 8.89
CA LEU A 43 24.19 -15.30 8.52
C LEU A 43 24.17 -13.91 9.14
N HIS A 44 23.02 -13.23 9.10
CA HIS A 44 22.86 -11.91 9.70
C HIS A 44 22.96 -11.95 11.24
N GLN A 45 22.34 -12.94 11.88
CA GLN A 45 22.46 -13.12 13.33
C GLN A 45 23.90 -13.38 13.75
N LEU A 46 24.64 -14.22 13.02
CA LEU A 46 26.06 -14.50 13.27
C LEU A 46 26.93 -13.26 13.06
N ARG A 47 26.69 -12.49 11.99
CA ARG A 47 27.34 -11.19 11.76
C ARG A 47 27.10 -10.23 12.92
N GLY A 48 25.87 -10.15 13.44
CA GLY A 48 25.51 -9.29 14.58
C GLY A 48 26.09 -9.69 15.95
N ARG A 49 26.86 -10.79 16.02
CA ARG A 49 27.60 -11.20 17.23
C ARG A 49 28.96 -10.53 17.36
N VAL A 50 29.49 -9.95 16.29
CA VAL A 50 30.73 -9.17 16.31
C VAL A 50 30.44 -7.68 16.08
N GLY A 51 31.35 -6.80 16.51
CA GLY A 51 31.19 -5.35 16.29
C GLY A 51 30.36 -4.62 17.33
N ARG A 52 30.30 -5.13 18.57
CA ARG A 52 29.66 -4.47 19.73
C ARG A 52 30.59 -3.48 20.47
N SER A 53 31.73 -3.16 19.88
CA SER A 53 32.73 -2.22 20.42
C SER A 53 32.92 -1.04 19.48
N HIS A 54 33.69 -0.02 19.91
CA HIS A 54 34.01 1.14 19.06
C HIS A 54 34.99 0.83 17.91
N HIS A 55 35.46 -0.41 17.79
CA HIS A 55 36.38 -0.84 16.73
C HIS A 55 35.64 -1.53 15.60
N GLN A 56 36.12 -1.30 14.37
CA GLN A 56 35.65 -1.99 13.18
C GLN A 56 35.69 -3.51 13.40
N ALA A 57 34.60 -4.17 13.05
CA ALA A 57 34.49 -5.63 13.05
C ALA A 57 34.46 -6.18 11.62
N TYR A 58 34.91 -7.42 11.49
CA TYR A 58 35.02 -8.12 10.21
C TYR A 58 34.25 -9.43 10.26
N ALA A 59 33.46 -9.71 9.23
CA ALA A 59 32.78 -10.98 9.05
C ALA A 59 33.21 -11.58 7.71
N TYR A 60 33.91 -12.71 7.77
CA TYR A 60 34.36 -13.43 6.57
C TYR A 60 33.40 -14.58 6.28
N LEU A 61 32.75 -14.52 5.13
CA LEU A 61 31.87 -15.57 4.61
C LEU A 61 32.65 -16.45 3.65
N ILE A 62 32.99 -17.67 4.07
CA ILE A 62 33.73 -18.61 3.24
C ILE A 62 32.71 -19.54 2.56
N ALA A 63 32.67 -19.50 1.24
CA ALA A 63 31.82 -20.33 0.40
C ALA A 63 32.64 -21.04 -0.70
N PRO A 64 32.15 -22.16 -1.25
CA PRO A 64 32.74 -22.79 -2.44
C PRO A 64 32.85 -21.82 -3.63
N PRO A 65 33.67 -22.14 -4.65
CA PRO A 65 33.77 -21.33 -5.86
C PRO A 65 32.40 -21.11 -6.51
N ALA A 66 32.17 -19.92 -7.07
CA ALA A 66 30.86 -19.48 -7.61
C ALA A 66 30.22 -20.47 -8.60
N ARG A 67 31.04 -21.24 -9.34
CA ARG A 67 30.58 -22.28 -10.28
C ARG A 67 29.82 -23.44 -9.64
N VAL A 68 29.98 -23.64 -8.33
CA VAL A 68 29.39 -24.76 -7.57
C VAL A 68 28.23 -24.28 -6.68
N LEU A 69 28.00 -22.97 -6.60
CA LEU A 69 26.91 -22.41 -5.81
C LEU A 69 25.57 -22.59 -6.54
N THR A 70 24.56 -23.00 -5.79
CA THR A 70 23.16 -22.89 -6.24
C THR A 70 22.79 -21.43 -6.44
N ALA A 71 21.89 -21.13 -7.38
CA ALA A 71 21.42 -19.77 -7.63
C ALA A 71 20.92 -19.06 -6.36
N ASP A 72 20.21 -19.78 -5.49
CA ASP A 72 19.69 -19.23 -4.23
C ASP A 72 20.80 -18.95 -3.20
N ALA A 73 21.84 -19.78 -3.15
CA ALA A 73 23.01 -19.53 -2.30
C ALA A 73 23.79 -18.30 -2.77
N ALA A 74 23.96 -18.13 -4.09
CA ALA A 74 24.61 -16.96 -4.66
C ALA A 74 23.83 -15.67 -4.34
N LYS A 75 22.52 -15.66 -4.58
CA LYS A 75 21.64 -14.52 -4.23
C LYS A 75 21.64 -14.18 -2.75
N ARG A 76 21.65 -15.19 -1.87
CA ARG A 76 21.74 -14.97 -0.41
C ARG A 76 23.07 -14.33 0.00
N LEU A 77 24.18 -14.80 -0.57
CA LEU A 77 25.52 -14.26 -0.28
C LEU A 77 25.68 -12.83 -0.81
N GLU A 78 25.12 -12.54 -1.98
CA GLU A 78 25.08 -11.18 -2.54
C GLU A 78 24.20 -10.25 -1.69
N ALA A 79 23.03 -10.73 -1.26
CA ALA A 79 22.13 -9.97 -0.39
C ALA A 79 22.77 -9.62 0.96
N ILE A 80 23.51 -10.54 1.60
CA ILE A 80 24.17 -10.25 2.88
C ILE A 80 25.37 -9.30 2.72
N GLU A 81 26.06 -9.33 1.57
CA GLU A 81 27.15 -8.40 1.23
C GLU A 81 26.62 -6.98 1.02
N ALA A 82 25.49 -6.83 0.32
CA ALA A 82 24.86 -5.53 0.06
C ALA A 82 24.31 -4.84 1.33
N LEU A 83 24.12 -5.57 2.43
CA LEU A 83 23.57 -5.03 3.68
C LEU A 83 24.68 -4.38 4.53
N GLU A 84 25.30 -3.31 4.04
CA GLU A 84 26.46 -2.69 4.69
C GLU A 84 26.11 -1.87 5.96
N GLU A 85 24.84 -1.52 6.20
CA GLU A 85 24.47 -0.63 7.32
C GLU A 85 23.85 -1.34 8.55
N LEU A 86 24.25 -0.89 9.75
CA LEU A 86 23.59 -1.21 11.02
C LEU A 86 22.16 -0.61 11.00
N GLY A 87 21.16 -1.48 11.04
CA GLY A 87 19.73 -1.11 10.97
C GLY A 87 18.90 -1.95 9.99
N SER A 88 19.57 -2.80 9.21
CA SER A 88 19.04 -3.55 8.08
C SER A 88 18.24 -4.83 8.39
N GLY A 89 17.92 -5.09 9.67
CA GLY A 89 17.21 -6.30 10.08
C GLY A 89 15.80 -6.47 9.47
N PHE A 90 15.15 -5.35 9.13
CA PHE A 90 13.84 -5.36 8.47
C PHE A 90 13.94 -5.71 6.98
N THR A 91 14.92 -5.14 6.27
CA THR A 91 15.22 -5.45 4.85
C THR A 91 15.62 -6.92 4.68
N LEU A 92 16.37 -7.46 5.65
CA LEU A 92 16.81 -8.84 5.64
C LEU A 92 15.65 -9.85 5.77
N ALA A 93 14.65 -9.55 6.61
CA ALA A 93 13.48 -10.43 6.76
C ALA A 93 12.65 -10.50 5.47
N THR A 94 12.52 -9.38 4.76
CA THR A 94 11.83 -9.29 3.47
C THR A 94 12.56 -10.09 2.39
N HIS A 95 13.89 -9.93 2.27
CA HIS A 95 14.69 -10.70 1.30
C HIS A 95 14.78 -12.20 1.64
N ASP A 96 14.83 -12.60 2.91
CA ASP A 96 14.85 -14.02 3.29
C ASP A 96 13.52 -14.72 2.93
N LEU A 97 12.40 -14.00 3.04
CA LEU A 97 11.07 -14.47 2.61
C LEU A 97 10.94 -14.57 1.08
N GLU A 98 11.50 -13.60 0.35
CA GLU A 98 11.53 -13.58 -1.11
C GLU A 98 12.44 -14.68 -1.69
N ILE A 99 13.62 -14.90 -1.10
CA ILE A 99 14.62 -15.85 -1.61
C ILE A 99 14.26 -17.31 -1.25
N ARG A 100 13.67 -17.57 -0.08
CA ARG A 100 13.33 -18.94 0.29
C ARG A 100 12.25 -19.55 -0.60
N GLY A 101 11.43 -18.72 -1.26
CA GLY A 101 10.25 -19.17 -1.96
C GLY A 101 9.31 -19.87 -0.99
N ALA A 102 8.17 -19.26 -0.65
CA ALA A 102 7.04 -20.03 -0.19
C ALA A 102 6.55 -20.88 -1.38
N GLY A 103 7.31 -21.92 -1.70
CA GLY A 103 7.08 -22.83 -2.78
C GLY A 103 5.80 -23.60 -2.54
N GLU A 104 5.14 -23.90 -3.64
CA GLU A 104 4.17 -24.99 -3.77
C GLU A 104 2.75 -24.68 -3.28
N LEU A 105 2.06 -23.78 -4.01
CA LEU A 105 0.62 -24.00 -4.29
C LEU A 105 0.18 -23.49 -5.68
N LEU A 106 0.81 -22.48 -6.27
CA LEU A 106 0.53 -22.03 -7.65
C LEU A 106 1.82 -21.46 -8.30
N GLY A 107 2.04 -21.79 -9.58
CA GLY A 107 3.34 -21.74 -10.28
C GLY A 107 4.03 -20.38 -10.45
N GLU A 108 5.26 -20.47 -10.96
CA GLU A 108 6.42 -19.61 -10.66
C GLU A 108 6.42 -18.16 -11.16
N GLU A 109 5.50 -17.69 -12.01
CA GLU A 109 5.69 -16.37 -12.66
C GLU A 109 4.77 -15.24 -12.18
N GLN A 110 3.80 -15.48 -11.28
CA GLN A 110 2.85 -14.43 -10.82
C GLN A 110 2.66 -14.27 -9.29
N SER A 111 3.28 -15.12 -8.45
CA SER A 111 2.99 -15.16 -7.01
C SER A 111 3.49 -13.95 -6.20
N GLY A 112 4.61 -13.33 -6.60
CA GLY A 112 5.22 -12.22 -5.85
C GLY A 112 4.33 -10.98 -5.71
N GLN A 113 3.55 -10.65 -6.76
CA GLN A 113 2.62 -9.51 -6.72
C GLN A 113 1.33 -9.84 -5.94
N ILE A 114 0.83 -11.08 -6.03
CA ILE A 114 -0.41 -11.50 -5.35
C ILE A 114 -0.20 -11.60 -3.83
N GLN A 115 0.98 -12.04 -3.38
CA GLN A 115 1.28 -12.22 -1.96
C GLN A 115 1.54 -10.90 -1.23
N ALA A 116 2.11 -9.90 -1.91
CA ALA A 116 2.22 -8.53 -1.40
C ALA A 116 0.85 -7.88 -1.16
N ILE A 117 -0.16 -8.22 -1.98
CA ILE A 117 -1.54 -7.75 -1.81
C ILE A 117 -2.20 -8.38 -0.58
N GLY A 118 -2.01 -9.69 -0.36
CA GLY A 118 -2.55 -10.40 0.80
C GLY A 118 -1.99 -9.91 2.14
N PHE A 119 -0.70 -9.63 2.22
CA PHE A 119 -0.07 -9.09 3.42
C PHE A 119 -0.46 -7.62 3.67
N ALA A 120 -0.62 -6.82 2.61
CA ALA A 120 -1.14 -5.46 2.72
C ALA A 120 -2.57 -5.44 3.26
N LEU A 121 -3.44 -6.34 2.79
CA LEU A 121 -4.80 -6.49 3.29
C LEU A 121 -4.81 -6.92 4.76
N TYR A 122 -3.95 -7.87 5.15
CA TYR A 122 -3.82 -8.29 6.55
C TYR A 122 -3.42 -7.12 7.47
N ASN A 123 -2.45 -6.31 7.07
CA ASN A 123 -2.04 -5.13 7.86
C ASN A 123 -3.11 -4.05 7.90
N ASP A 124 -3.86 -3.83 6.81
CA ASP A 124 -5.00 -2.91 6.81
C ASP A 124 -6.09 -3.37 7.79
N LEU A 125 -6.43 -4.66 7.78
CA LEU A 125 -7.37 -5.25 8.74
C LEU A 125 -6.87 -5.12 10.19
N LEU A 126 -5.57 -5.36 10.43
CA LEU A 126 -4.96 -5.22 11.75
C LEU A 126 -4.96 -3.77 12.24
N ALA A 127 -4.61 -2.81 11.38
CA ALA A 127 -4.60 -1.39 11.71
C ALA A 127 -6.00 -0.88 12.08
N ARG A 128 -7.03 -1.31 11.33
CA ARG A 128 -8.44 -1.00 11.64
C ARG A 128 -8.87 -1.57 12.98
N ALA A 129 -8.56 -2.84 13.24
CA ALA A 129 -8.88 -3.48 14.52
C ALA A 129 -8.24 -2.74 15.70
N VAL A 130 -6.98 -2.31 15.57
CA VAL A 130 -6.30 -1.51 16.59
C VAL A 130 -6.93 -0.12 16.76
N ALA A 131 -7.32 0.54 15.66
CA ALA A 131 -7.98 1.84 15.72
C ALA A 131 -9.35 1.77 16.43
N SER A 132 -10.18 0.77 16.10
CA SER A 132 -11.49 0.57 16.75
C SER A 132 -11.35 0.30 18.26
N LEU A 133 -10.37 -0.51 18.66
CA LEU A 133 -10.09 -0.80 20.07
C LEU A 133 -9.64 0.45 20.85
N ARG A 134 -8.91 1.38 20.20
CA ARG A 134 -8.49 2.64 20.83
C ARG A 134 -9.66 3.62 21.04
N GLU A 135 -10.71 3.52 20.26
CA GLU A 135 -11.92 4.36 20.38
C GLU A 135 -12.96 3.81 21.37
N ASN A 136 -12.66 2.76 22.14
CA ASN A 136 -13.62 2.06 23.02
C ASN A 136 -14.90 1.59 22.30
N ARG A 137 -14.80 1.38 20.98
CA ARG A 137 -15.85 0.76 20.18
C ARG A 137 -15.49 -0.70 19.97
N GLU A 138 -16.43 -1.62 20.21
CA GLU A 138 -16.23 -3.02 19.81
C GLU A 138 -15.93 -3.05 18.30
N PRO A 139 -14.89 -3.79 17.85
CA PRO A 139 -14.62 -3.92 16.43
C PRO A 139 -15.79 -4.65 15.78
N LYS A 140 -16.71 -3.88 15.20
CA LYS A 140 -17.79 -4.41 14.36
C LYS A 140 -17.15 -4.94 13.07
N LEU A 141 -16.66 -6.19 13.16
CA LEU A 141 -16.18 -7.00 12.04
C LEU A 141 -17.29 -7.29 11.01
N GLU A 142 -18.53 -6.88 11.29
CA GLU A 142 -19.73 -7.11 10.47
C GLU A 142 -20.04 -6.01 9.46
N TYR A 143 -19.26 -4.93 9.35
CA TYR A 143 -19.34 -4.12 8.14
C TYR A 143 -18.53 -4.84 7.05
N PRO A 144 -19.17 -5.50 6.06
CA PRO A 144 -18.45 -6.08 4.94
C PRO A 144 -17.60 -4.95 4.38
N LEU A 145 -16.26 -5.15 4.35
CA LEU A 145 -15.24 -4.30 3.70
C LEU A 145 -15.94 -3.12 3.04
N GLU A 146 -16.17 -1.99 3.73
CA GLU A 146 -17.04 -0.96 3.17
C GLU A 146 -16.48 -0.65 1.78
N HIS A 147 -17.19 -1.15 0.77
CA HIS A 147 -16.77 -1.04 -0.60
C HIS A 147 -16.96 0.44 -0.84
N GLY A 148 -15.87 1.20 -0.77
CA GLY A 148 -15.91 2.63 -0.98
C GLY A 148 -16.67 2.93 -2.27
N SER A 149 -17.29 4.10 -2.35
CA SER A 149 -18.21 4.47 -3.41
C SER A 149 -17.79 3.97 -4.78
N GLU A 150 -18.67 3.21 -5.44
CA GLU A 150 -18.41 2.67 -6.78
C GLU A 150 -18.70 3.76 -7.81
N ILE A 151 -17.74 4.06 -8.69
CA ILE A 151 -17.88 5.13 -9.69
C ILE A 151 -17.71 4.56 -11.09
N GLU A 152 -18.80 4.59 -11.86
CA GLU A 152 -18.90 4.15 -13.25
C GLU A 152 -19.17 5.35 -14.15
N ILE A 153 -18.12 5.97 -14.68
CA ILE A 153 -18.27 7.09 -15.64
C ILE A 153 -17.91 6.72 -17.08
N GLY A 154 -17.55 5.48 -17.38
CA GLY A 154 -17.28 5.03 -18.76
C GLY A 154 -16.04 5.67 -19.42
N LEU A 155 -15.09 6.20 -18.65
CA LEU A 155 -13.82 6.73 -19.16
C LEU A 155 -12.65 5.82 -18.78
N PRO A 156 -11.63 5.68 -19.65
CA PRO A 156 -10.43 4.92 -19.33
C PRO A 156 -9.63 5.63 -18.22
N ALA A 157 -9.47 4.96 -17.09
CA ALA A 157 -8.76 5.47 -15.92
C ALA A 157 -7.59 4.55 -15.55
N LEU A 158 -6.40 4.87 -16.06
CA LEU A 158 -5.20 4.05 -15.88
C LEU A 158 -3.92 4.86 -16.06
N ILE A 159 -2.83 4.36 -15.48
CA ILE A 159 -1.47 4.84 -15.71
C ILE A 159 -0.91 4.08 -16.92
N PRO A 160 -0.72 4.74 -18.08
CA PRO A 160 -0.30 4.04 -19.28
C PRO A 160 1.18 3.65 -19.20
N GLU A 161 1.54 2.55 -19.85
CA GLU A 161 2.93 2.05 -19.89
C GLU A 161 3.89 3.07 -20.51
N SER A 162 3.42 3.87 -21.47
CA SER A 162 4.20 4.95 -22.09
C SER A 162 4.55 6.09 -21.11
N TYR A 163 3.81 6.24 -20.02
CA TYR A 163 4.07 7.24 -18.98
C TYR A 163 4.84 6.66 -17.80
N MET A 164 4.58 5.40 -17.46
CA MET A 164 5.28 4.67 -16.40
C MET A 164 5.55 3.23 -16.86
N PRO A 165 6.73 2.96 -17.45
CA PRO A 165 7.05 1.64 -17.99
C PRO A 165 7.24 0.57 -16.91
N ASP A 166 7.78 0.97 -15.74
CA ASP A 166 8.01 0.05 -14.63
C ASP A 166 6.68 -0.38 -13.99
N VAL A 167 6.39 -1.68 -14.10
CA VAL A 167 5.13 -2.29 -13.60
C VAL A 167 5.03 -2.20 -12.07
N HIS A 168 6.14 -2.41 -11.36
CA HIS A 168 6.14 -2.39 -9.90
C HIS A 168 5.87 -0.97 -9.37
N MET A 169 6.57 0.02 -9.92
CA MET A 169 6.35 1.44 -9.64
C MET A 169 4.89 1.83 -9.89
N ARG A 170 4.33 1.38 -11.01
CA ARG A 170 2.93 1.63 -11.35
C ARG A 170 1.96 1.03 -10.34
N LEU A 171 2.19 -0.20 -9.88
CA LEU A 171 1.37 -0.83 -8.83
C LEU A 171 1.47 -0.11 -7.48
N VAL A 172 2.68 0.32 -7.08
CA VAL A 172 2.88 1.13 -5.88
C VAL A 172 2.07 2.43 -5.99
N HIS A 173 2.12 3.09 -7.13
CA HIS A 173 1.39 4.33 -7.38
C HIS A 173 -0.13 4.13 -7.42
N TYR A 174 -0.64 3.06 -8.03
CA TYR A 174 -2.06 2.70 -7.94
C TYR A 174 -2.51 2.55 -6.49
N LYS A 175 -1.73 1.86 -5.66
CA LYS A 175 -2.03 1.69 -4.24
C LYS A 175 -2.02 3.02 -3.49
N ARG A 176 -1.06 3.91 -3.77
CA ARG A 176 -0.99 5.25 -3.16
C ARG A 176 -2.19 6.12 -3.56
N ILE A 177 -2.60 6.09 -4.83
CA ILE A 177 -3.79 6.81 -5.30
C ILE A 177 -5.04 6.27 -4.60
N ALA A 178 -5.26 4.95 -4.65
CA ALA A 178 -6.43 4.32 -4.06
C ALA A 178 -6.51 4.46 -2.52
N GLY A 179 -5.36 4.62 -1.86
CA GLY A 179 -5.23 4.82 -0.42
C GLY A 179 -5.15 6.27 0.02
N ALA A 180 -5.32 7.25 -0.88
CA ALA A 180 -5.40 8.65 -0.49
C ALA A 180 -6.61 8.86 0.44
N THR A 181 -6.42 9.56 1.55
CA THR A 181 -7.45 9.77 2.58
C THR A 181 -8.13 11.13 2.50
N SER A 182 -7.56 12.08 1.76
CA SER A 182 -8.13 13.42 1.55
C SER A 182 -7.79 13.96 0.16
N GLU A 183 -8.52 15.00 -0.25
CA GLU A 183 -8.29 15.68 -1.52
C GLU A 183 -6.92 16.39 -1.53
N GLU A 184 -6.46 16.91 -0.39
CA GLU A 184 -5.11 17.50 -0.23
C GLU A 184 -4.03 16.45 -0.50
N ALA A 185 -4.12 15.28 0.14
CA ALA A 185 -3.16 14.20 -0.04
C ALA A 185 -3.12 13.72 -1.50
N LEU A 186 -4.29 13.66 -2.15
CA LEU A 186 -4.40 13.29 -3.55
C LEU A 186 -3.77 14.37 -4.46
N ARG A 187 -3.97 15.66 -4.16
CA ARG A 187 -3.34 16.78 -4.87
C ARG A 187 -1.82 16.79 -4.72
N GLU A 188 -1.31 16.54 -3.52
CA GLU A 188 0.14 16.41 -3.28
C GLU A 188 0.74 15.27 -4.11
N LEU A 189 0.06 14.12 -4.15
CA LEU A 189 0.44 12.99 -5.00
C LEU A 189 0.41 13.37 -6.49
N GLN A 190 -0.59 14.14 -6.92
CA GLN A 190 -0.68 14.62 -8.29
C GLN A 190 0.49 15.55 -8.66
N VAL A 191 0.89 16.45 -7.76
CA VAL A 191 2.05 17.33 -7.93
C VAL A 191 3.35 16.51 -7.97
N GLU A 192 3.48 15.50 -7.10
CA GLU A 192 4.63 14.57 -7.12
C GLU A 192 4.74 13.87 -8.49
N PHE A 193 3.63 13.42 -9.07
CA PHE A 193 3.62 12.80 -10.39
C PHE A 193 4.12 13.75 -11.47
N ILE A 194 3.63 14.99 -11.47
CA ILE A 194 4.02 15.99 -12.47
C ILE A 194 5.52 16.29 -12.36
N ASN A 195 6.03 16.45 -11.14
CA ASN A 195 7.43 16.76 -10.90
C ASN A 195 8.38 15.61 -11.29
N ARG A 196 7.94 14.35 -11.12
CA ARG A 196 8.78 13.16 -11.37
C ARG A 196 8.66 12.60 -12.78
N PHE A 197 7.47 12.67 -13.36
CA PHE A 197 7.13 11.98 -14.62
C PHE A 197 6.61 12.93 -15.71
N GLY A 198 6.43 14.22 -15.41
CA GLY A 198 5.92 15.22 -16.35
C GLY A 198 4.40 15.24 -16.43
N LEU A 199 3.86 15.86 -17.49
CA LEU A 199 2.42 16.09 -17.65
C LEU A 199 1.62 14.78 -17.61
N LEU A 200 0.51 14.80 -16.85
CA LEU A 200 -0.37 13.65 -16.71
C LEU A 200 -1.10 13.36 -18.05
N PRO A 201 -1.00 12.12 -18.56
CA PRO A 201 -1.86 11.64 -19.64
C PRO A 201 -3.34 11.76 -19.25
N THR A 202 -4.22 11.83 -20.26
CA THR A 202 -5.67 11.94 -20.06
C THR A 202 -6.24 10.81 -19.20
N THR A 203 -5.80 9.57 -19.44
CA THR A 203 -6.22 8.39 -18.66
C THR A 203 -5.76 8.45 -17.21
N THR A 204 -4.55 8.98 -16.96
CA THR A 204 -4.02 9.15 -15.61
C THR A 204 -4.75 10.28 -14.88
N ARG A 205 -5.03 11.39 -15.57
CA ARG A 205 -5.84 12.49 -15.01
C ARG A 205 -7.23 11.99 -14.59
N THR A 206 -7.87 11.21 -15.46
CA THR A 206 -9.16 10.57 -15.18
C THR A 206 -9.10 9.67 -13.94
N LEU A 207 -8.00 8.95 -13.73
CA LEU A 207 -7.79 8.13 -12.52
C LEU A 207 -7.75 8.99 -11.23
N PHE A 208 -7.06 10.13 -11.27
CA PHE A 208 -7.05 11.08 -10.17
C PHE A 208 -8.45 11.69 -9.94
N ASP A 209 -9.15 12.09 -11.01
CA ASP A 209 -10.50 12.64 -10.91
C ASP A 209 -11.48 11.64 -10.30
N LEU A 210 -11.45 10.37 -10.73
CA LEU A 210 -12.26 9.30 -10.16
C LEU A 210 -12.00 9.09 -8.68
N THR A 211 -10.73 9.15 -8.27
CA THR A 211 -10.36 8.99 -6.86
C THR A 211 -10.85 10.18 -6.04
N ARG A 212 -10.76 11.41 -6.57
CA ARG A 212 -11.34 12.61 -5.94
C ARG A 212 -12.86 12.47 -5.78
N LEU A 213 -13.56 12.09 -6.84
CA LEU A 213 -15.01 11.86 -6.79
C LEU A 213 -15.37 10.80 -5.74
N LYS A 214 -14.56 9.75 -5.60
CA LYS A 214 -14.76 8.70 -4.59
C LYS A 214 -14.66 9.26 -3.18
N LEU A 215 -13.67 10.10 -2.90
CA LEU A 215 -13.52 10.72 -1.58
C LEU A 215 -14.72 11.61 -1.21
N ILE A 216 -15.21 12.40 -2.17
CA ILE A 216 -16.41 13.24 -1.97
C ILE A 216 -17.66 12.37 -1.83
N ALA A 217 -17.82 11.35 -2.67
CA ALA A 217 -18.96 10.45 -2.61
C ALA A 217 -19.04 9.70 -1.27
N GLN A 218 -17.89 9.27 -0.74
CA GLN A 218 -17.79 8.60 0.55
C GLN A 218 -18.18 9.52 1.70
N SER A 219 -17.74 10.79 1.69
CA SER A 219 -18.10 11.75 2.74
C SER A 219 -19.59 12.09 2.75
N LEU A 220 -20.26 11.99 1.59
CA LEU A 220 -21.70 12.18 1.45
C LEU A 220 -22.53 10.92 1.71
N GLY A 221 -21.90 9.75 1.88
CA GLY A 221 -22.60 8.47 2.03
C GLY A 221 -23.23 7.96 0.72
N VAL A 222 -22.70 8.35 -0.44
CA VAL A 222 -23.10 7.84 -1.75
C VAL A 222 -22.45 6.48 -1.97
N LYS A 223 -23.24 5.45 -2.27
CA LYS A 223 -22.78 4.08 -2.49
C LYS A 223 -22.31 3.86 -3.93
N LYS A 224 -23.04 4.38 -4.90
CA LYS A 224 -22.76 4.16 -6.33
C LYS A 224 -23.07 5.40 -7.16
N ILE A 225 -22.20 5.68 -8.13
CA ILE A 225 -22.36 6.74 -9.11
C ILE A 225 -22.23 6.12 -10.49
N ARG A 226 -23.26 6.25 -11.32
CA ARG A 226 -23.18 5.94 -12.75
C ARG A 226 -23.44 7.21 -13.54
N ALA A 227 -22.53 7.59 -14.43
CA ALA A 227 -22.67 8.78 -15.26
C ALA A 227 -22.33 8.49 -16.73
N GLN A 228 -23.10 9.07 -17.63
CA GLN A 228 -22.94 9.08 -19.08
C GLN A 228 -23.13 10.52 -19.59
N ASN A 229 -22.98 10.76 -20.90
CA ASN A 229 -23.14 12.13 -21.45
C ASN A 229 -24.57 12.66 -21.41
N THR A 230 -25.56 11.79 -21.27
CA THR A 230 -26.98 12.16 -21.23
C THR A 230 -27.56 12.23 -19.81
N GLY A 231 -26.75 11.91 -18.80
CA GLY A 231 -27.18 11.83 -17.41
C GLY A 231 -26.67 10.57 -16.71
N GLY A 232 -27.36 10.17 -15.65
CA GLY A 232 -26.94 9.06 -14.81
C GLY A 232 -27.78 8.87 -13.56
N VAL A 233 -27.22 8.13 -12.61
CA VAL A 233 -27.86 7.74 -11.35
C VAL A 233 -26.85 7.85 -10.21
N LEU A 234 -27.29 8.47 -9.12
CA LEU A 234 -26.65 8.38 -7.80
C LEU A 234 -27.47 7.43 -6.93
N GLU A 235 -26.81 6.43 -6.33
CA GLU A 235 -27.41 5.57 -5.31
C GLU A 235 -26.79 5.90 -3.95
N PHE A 236 -27.63 6.32 -3.01
CA PHE A 236 -27.25 6.64 -1.63
C PHE A 236 -27.21 5.38 -0.76
N GLY A 237 -26.34 5.36 0.24
CA GLY A 237 -26.34 4.36 1.29
C GLY A 237 -27.47 4.58 2.30
N GLU A 238 -27.67 3.61 3.19
CA GLU A 238 -28.66 3.70 4.27
C GLU A 238 -28.38 4.86 5.24
N HIS A 239 -27.12 5.25 5.38
CA HIS A 239 -26.65 6.34 6.24
C HIS A 239 -26.06 7.49 5.39
N SER A 240 -26.85 7.99 4.42
CA SER A 240 -26.48 9.16 3.62
C SER A 240 -26.39 10.41 4.49
N ALA A 241 -25.35 11.22 4.27
CA ALA A 241 -25.22 12.52 4.92
C ALA A 241 -25.98 13.62 4.16
N VAL A 242 -26.57 13.33 3.00
CA VAL A 242 -27.28 14.31 2.17
C VAL A 242 -28.65 14.64 2.77
N ASP A 243 -28.92 15.94 2.95
CA ASP A 243 -30.21 16.43 3.45
C ASP A 243 -31.39 16.01 2.51
N PRO A 244 -32.40 15.28 3.02
CA PRO A 244 -33.58 14.93 2.23
C PRO A 244 -34.36 16.14 1.68
N VAL A 245 -34.40 17.26 2.42
CA VAL A 245 -35.11 18.48 1.99
C VAL A 245 -34.44 19.08 0.75
N LEU A 246 -33.11 19.05 0.70
CA LEU A 246 -32.32 19.48 -0.44
C LEU A 246 -32.67 18.66 -1.69
N LEU A 247 -32.74 17.33 -1.56
CA LEU A 247 -33.09 16.45 -2.67
C LEU A 247 -34.49 16.75 -3.23
N VAL A 248 -35.45 17.04 -2.35
CA VAL A 248 -36.81 17.43 -2.76
C VAL A 248 -36.79 18.76 -3.49
N ASN A 249 -36.16 19.80 -2.92
CA ASN A 249 -36.06 21.12 -3.53
C ASN A 249 -35.35 21.05 -4.90
N LEU A 250 -34.29 20.26 -5.03
CA LEU A 250 -33.55 20.08 -6.28
C LEU A 250 -34.44 19.51 -7.40
N VAL A 251 -35.34 18.57 -7.06
CA VAL A 251 -36.28 17.98 -8.01
C VAL A 251 -37.43 18.93 -8.32
N GLU A 252 -37.87 19.74 -7.37
CA GLU A 252 -38.92 20.75 -7.59
C GLU A 252 -38.43 21.94 -8.43
N ASP A 253 -37.21 22.41 -8.20
CA ASP A 253 -36.59 23.52 -8.93
C ASP A 253 -36.19 23.13 -10.36
N GLU A 254 -35.73 21.88 -10.56
CA GLU A 254 -35.21 21.39 -11.85
C GLU A 254 -35.80 20.01 -12.24
N PRO A 255 -37.13 19.91 -12.45
CA PRO A 255 -37.82 18.64 -12.67
C PRO A 255 -37.48 17.95 -14.01
N GLU A 256 -36.99 18.71 -14.99
CA GLU A 256 -36.51 18.16 -16.27
C GLU A 256 -35.14 17.47 -16.12
N SER A 257 -34.33 17.95 -15.16
CA SER A 257 -32.96 17.49 -14.93
C SER A 257 -32.88 16.42 -13.85
N PHE A 258 -33.72 16.47 -12.81
CA PHE A 258 -33.64 15.56 -11.66
C PHE A 258 -34.94 14.81 -11.43
N ARG A 259 -34.80 13.55 -11.02
CA ARG A 259 -35.93 12.70 -10.62
C ARG A 259 -35.51 11.73 -9.53
N LEU A 260 -36.29 11.65 -8.47
CA LEU A 260 -36.12 10.61 -7.44
C LEU A 260 -36.78 9.30 -7.88
N ASP A 261 -36.08 8.19 -7.65
CA ASP A 261 -36.59 6.83 -7.80
C ASP A 261 -36.46 6.08 -6.47
N GLY A 262 -37.51 6.19 -5.66
CA GLY A 262 -37.49 5.73 -4.27
C GLY A 262 -36.61 6.59 -3.35
N PRO A 263 -36.33 6.13 -2.12
CA PRO A 263 -35.64 6.93 -1.11
C PRO A 263 -34.12 7.02 -1.29
N PHE A 264 -33.53 6.12 -2.10
CA PHE A 264 -32.07 5.98 -2.20
C PHE A 264 -31.51 6.24 -3.59
N LYS A 265 -32.31 6.62 -4.59
CA LYS A 265 -31.81 6.87 -5.94
C LYS A 265 -32.23 8.22 -6.48
N LEU A 266 -31.25 8.96 -6.98
CA LEU A 266 -31.45 10.20 -7.72
C LEU A 266 -31.00 9.99 -9.17
N HIS A 267 -31.94 10.06 -10.09
CA HIS A 267 -31.66 10.17 -11.51
C HIS A 267 -31.36 11.63 -11.84
N PHE A 268 -30.31 11.86 -12.60
CA PHE A 268 -29.98 13.16 -13.15
C PHE A 268 -29.84 13.07 -14.67
N LYS A 269 -30.16 14.15 -15.36
CA LYS A 269 -30.06 14.32 -16.79
C LYS A 269 -29.28 15.60 -17.08
N TRP A 270 -28.43 15.50 -18.08
CA TRP A 270 -27.70 16.62 -18.64
C TRP A 270 -27.39 16.30 -20.11
N SER A 271 -26.80 17.25 -20.83
CA SER A 271 -26.26 17.01 -22.16
C SER A 271 -24.84 17.52 -22.19
N LEU A 272 -23.87 16.61 -22.16
CA LEU A 272 -22.46 16.93 -22.26
C LEU A 272 -21.97 16.79 -23.71
N ASP A 273 -21.26 17.81 -24.20
CA ASP A 273 -20.69 17.82 -25.55
C ASP A 273 -19.42 16.96 -25.65
N SER A 274 -18.75 16.74 -24.52
CA SER A 274 -17.50 15.98 -24.44
C SER A 274 -17.46 15.09 -23.21
N ASP A 275 -16.94 13.88 -23.43
CA ASP A 275 -16.59 12.90 -22.41
C ASP A 275 -15.70 13.47 -21.29
N GLU A 276 -14.81 14.40 -21.63
CA GLU A 276 -13.88 15.02 -20.68
C GLU A 276 -14.56 15.93 -19.65
N GLN A 277 -15.78 16.41 -19.94
CA GLN A 277 -16.55 17.25 -19.02
C GLN A 277 -17.20 16.42 -17.90
N ARG A 278 -17.39 15.12 -18.13
CA ARG A 278 -18.17 14.23 -17.25
C ARG A 278 -17.65 14.19 -15.81
N PRO A 279 -16.34 14.04 -15.53
CA PRO A 279 -15.85 14.06 -14.14
C PRO A 279 -16.10 15.41 -13.44
N ALA A 280 -15.97 16.51 -14.17
CA ALA A 280 -16.20 17.86 -13.62
C ALA A 280 -17.69 18.07 -13.30
N SER A 281 -18.60 17.66 -14.18
CA SER A 281 -20.05 17.75 -13.94
C SER A 281 -20.51 16.88 -12.78
N VAL A 282 -19.96 15.67 -12.63
CA VAL A 282 -20.23 14.84 -11.43
C VAL A 282 -19.69 15.52 -10.17
N ASN A 283 -18.50 16.12 -10.22
CA ASN A 283 -17.92 16.85 -9.09
C ASN A 283 -18.79 18.02 -8.66
N GLU A 284 -19.30 18.81 -9.62
CA GLU A 284 -20.22 19.91 -9.38
C GLU A 284 -21.53 19.43 -8.73
N LEU A 285 -22.11 18.34 -9.25
CA LEU A 285 -23.31 17.73 -8.67
C LEU A 285 -23.08 17.30 -7.21
N LEU A 286 -22.00 16.57 -6.93
CA LEU A 286 -21.65 16.15 -5.56
C LEU A 286 -21.38 17.36 -4.66
N THR A 287 -20.72 18.40 -5.17
CA THR A 287 -20.45 19.63 -4.42
C THR A 287 -21.73 20.36 -4.07
N ARG A 288 -22.70 20.43 -4.98
CA ARG A 288 -24.03 21.02 -4.73
C ARG A 288 -24.79 20.24 -3.64
N LEU A 289 -24.71 18.91 -3.67
CA LEU A 289 -25.29 18.04 -2.63
C LEU A 289 -24.58 18.19 -1.27
N GLY A 290 -23.28 18.49 -1.26
CA GLY A 290 -22.49 18.64 -0.04
C GLY A 290 -22.47 20.04 0.57
N ALA A 291 -22.49 21.10 -0.24
CA ALA A 291 -22.39 22.49 0.23
C ALA A 291 -23.62 22.93 1.04
N MET A 292 -24.79 22.41 0.70
CA MET A 292 -26.05 22.74 1.39
C MET A 292 -26.24 21.95 2.70
N ASN A 293 -25.37 20.97 3.02
CA ASN A 293 -25.33 20.37 4.36
C ASN A 293 -24.70 21.32 5.40
N GLY A 294 -23.90 22.30 4.97
CA GLY A 294 -23.22 23.24 5.87
C GLY A 294 -24.14 24.26 6.54
N ASP A 295 -25.26 24.60 5.91
CA ASP A 295 -26.22 25.58 6.44
C ASP A 295 -27.26 24.95 7.40
N SER A 296 -27.46 23.63 7.37
CA SER A 296 -28.39 22.91 8.26
C SER A 296 -27.80 22.62 9.65
N ALA A 297 -26.47 22.65 9.80
CA ALA A 297 -25.79 22.45 11.08
C ALA A 297 -25.71 23.72 11.96
N ALA A 298 -26.24 24.85 11.49
CA ALA A 298 -26.17 26.16 12.17
C ALA A 298 -27.53 26.69 12.66
N ALA A 299 -28.59 25.89 12.64
CA ALA A 299 -29.93 26.27 13.11
C ALA A 299 -30.39 25.45 14.32
#